data_AF-A0A558F0F6-F1
#
_entry.id   AF-A0A558F0F6-F1
#
_cell.length_a   1.000
_cell.length_b   1.000
_cell.length_c   1.000
_cell.angle_alpha   90.00
_cell.angle_beta   90.00
_cell.angle_gamma   90.00
#
_symmetry.space_group_name_H-M   'P 1'
#
loop_
_entity.id
_entity.type
_entity.pdbx_description
1 polymer ?
#
loop_
_entity_poly.entity_id
_entity_poly.type
_entity_poly.pdbx_seq_one_letter_code
_entity_poly.pdbx_strand_id
1 'polypeptide(L)'
;MNMVQAMAPMGKRRGSIMISLPELNELLVAHNCLHAISIQLNEDGMAYDLSLSISASEKVGADVVRIRFIDISQFTSRDFGGGLTQLMHMNVNKLDSGFDRMRYQLSDLEDGKLSFYFSSFSVA
;
A
#
# COMPACT_ATOMS: atom_id res chain seq x y z
N MET A 1 48.26 12.87 12.36
CA MET A 1 46.90 13.47 12.31
C MET A 1 46.06 12.62 11.39
N ASN A 2 45.25 11.70 11.92
CA ASN A 2 44.30 10.91 11.13
C ASN A 2 42.89 11.29 11.58
N MET A 3 42.12 11.92 10.68
CA MET A 3 40.72 12.23 10.90
C MET A 3 39.91 10.94 10.74
N VAL A 4 39.42 10.38 11.85
CA VAL A 4 38.36 9.37 11.81
C VAL A 4 37.06 10.07 11.41
N GLN A 5 36.57 9.68 10.24
CA GLN A 5 35.33 10.19 9.64
C GLN A 5 34.16 9.72 10.50
N ALA A 6 33.45 10.66 11.13
CA ALA A 6 32.27 10.37 11.95
C ALA A 6 31.16 9.78 11.06
N MET A 7 30.74 8.55 11.37
CA MET A 7 29.57 7.93 10.74
C MET A 7 28.31 8.68 11.21
N ALA A 8 27.51 9.17 10.26
CA ALA A 8 26.23 9.80 10.52
C ALA A 8 25.25 8.82 11.20
N PRO A 9 24.35 9.30 12.08
CA PRO A 9 23.42 8.43 12.78
C PRO A 9 22.47 7.77 11.77
N MET A 10 22.48 6.44 11.77
CA MET A 10 21.59 5.60 10.97
C MET A 10 20.15 5.89 11.41
N GLY A 11 19.38 6.56 10.55
CA GLY A 11 17.99 6.93 10.81
C GLY A 11 17.20 5.70 11.26
N LYS A 12 16.39 5.84 12.32
CA LYS A 12 15.47 4.80 12.78
C LYS A 12 14.61 4.38 11.59
N ARG A 13 14.88 3.20 11.02
CA ARG A 13 13.97 2.55 10.07
C ARG A 13 12.67 2.36 10.85
N ARG A 14 11.62 3.10 10.50
CA ARG A 14 10.26 2.78 10.95
C ARG A 14 10.02 1.34 10.50
N GLY A 15 9.91 0.43 11.47
CA GLY A 15 9.83 -1.00 11.19
C GLY A 15 8.54 -1.27 10.44
N SER A 16 8.64 -1.92 9.28
CA SER A 16 7.48 -2.51 8.62
C SER A 16 6.85 -3.55 9.56
N ILE A 17 5.57 -3.43 9.85
CA ILE A 17 4.81 -4.42 10.60
C ILE A 17 4.50 -5.57 9.65
N MET A 18 4.89 -6.78 10.04
CA MET A 18 4.47 -7.99 9.33
C MET A 18 3.08 -8.38 9.83
N ILE A 19 2.06 -8.14 9.01
CA ILE A 19 0.69 -8.61 9.26
C ILE A 19 0.32 -9.68 8.23
N SER A 20 -0.62 -10.54 8.59
CA SER A 20 -1.20 -11.56 7.74
C SER A 20 -2.20 -10.99 6.72
N LEU A 21 -2.59 -11.80 5.72
CA LEU A 21 -3.57 -11.39 4.73
C LEU A 21 -4.97 -11.10 5.33
N PRO A 22 -5.50 -11.89 6.29
CA PRO A 22 -6.75 -11.54 6.97
C PRO A 22 -6.66 -10.20 7.72
N GLU A 23 -5.57 -9.94 8.43
CA GLU A 23 -5.36 -8.65 9.13
C GLU A 23 -5.28 -7.48 8.15
N LEU A 24 -4.66 -7.67 6.98
CA LEU A 24 -4.68 -6.67 5.91
C LEU A 24 -6.11 -6.37 5.45
N ASN A 25 -6.92 -7.41 5.24
CA ASN A 25 -8.33 -7.24 4.84
C ASN A 25 -9.16 -6.52 5.91
N GLU A 26 -9.00 -6.86 7.19
CA GLU A 26 -9.64 -6.14 8.29
C GLU A 26 -9.24 -4.67 8.31
N LEU A 27 -7.96 -4.37 8.08
CA LEU A 27 -7.45 -3.01 8.03
C LEU A 27 -8.06 -2.22 6.87
N LEU A 28 -8.13 -2.81 5.68
CA LEU A 28 -8.72 -2.20 4.48
C LEU A 28 -10.22 -1.92 4.64
N VAL A 29 -10.96 -2.80 5.32
CA VAL A 29 -12.38 -2.58 5.63
C VAL A 29 -12.57 -1.45 6.65
N ALA A 30 -11.70 -1.39 7.66
CA ALA A 30 -11.79 -0.36 8.71
C ALA A 30 -11.34 1.04 8.24
N HIS A 31 -10.55 1.13 7.18
CA HIS A 31 -9.96 2.38 6.68
C HIS A 31 -10.31 2.60 5.21
N ASN A 32 -11.42 3.29 4.94
CA ASN A 32 -11.93 3.50 3.58
C ASN A 32 -11.66 4.90 3.02
N CYS A 33 -11.22 5.86 3.84
CA CYS A 33 -10.99 7.23 3.40
C CYS A 33 -9.61 7.34 2.76
N LEU A 34 -9.55 7.62 1.46
CA LEU A 34 -8.28 7.76 0.73
C LEU A 34 -7.66 9.13 0.98
N HIS A 35 -6.43 9.14 1.48
CA HIS A 35 -5.62 10.36 1.64
C HIS A 35 -4.63 10.56 0.51
N ALA A 36 -3.92 9.49 0.15
CA ALA A 36 -2.91 9.54 -0.89
C ALA A 36 -2.71 8.17 -1.53
N ILE A 37 -2.46 8.20 -2.83
CA ILE A 37 -1.96 7.06 -3.60
C ILE A 37 -0.71 7.54 -4.35
N SER A 38 0.33 6.73 -4.36
CA SER A 38 1.56 7.05 -5.10
C SER A 38 2.15 5.78 -5.67
N ILE A 39 2.64 5.87 -6.91
CA ILE A 39 3.34 4.79 -7.60
C ILE A 39 4.76 5.27 -7.86
N GLN A 40 5.73 4.45 -7.50
CA GLN A 40 7.14 4.77 -7.63
C GLN A 40 7.89 3.58 -8.24
N LEU A 41 8.82 3.88 -9.15
CA LEU A 41 9.73 2.87 -9.67
C LEU A 41 10.70 2.46 -8.55
N ASN A 42 10.77 1.17 -8.28
CA ASN A 42 11.81 0.55 -7.48
C ASN A 42 12.95 0.12 -8.42
N GLU A 43 14.05 0.87 -8.40
CA GLU A 43 15.18 0.67 -9.32
C GLU A 43 15.89 -0.67 -9.10
N ASP A 44 15.91 -1.20 -7.87
CA ASP A 44 16.56 -2.48 -7.56
C ASP A 44 15.82 -3.66 -8.20
N GLY A 45 14.49 -3.61 -8.18
CA GLY A 45 13.62 -4.65 -8.76
C GLY A 45 13.17 -4.39 -10.19
N MET A 46 13.40 -3.17 -10.70
CA MET A 46 12.83 -2.66 -11.95
C MET A 46 11.32 -2.89 -12.05
N ALA A 47 10.62 -2.65 -10.93
CA ALA A 47 9.19 -2.85 -10.77
C ALA A 47 8.54 -1.62 -10.12
N TYR A 48 7.25 -1.44 -10.31
CA TYR A 48 6.53 -0.33 -9.70
C TYR A 48 5.94 -0.76 -8.35
N ASP A 49 6.19 0.02 -7.31
CA ASP A 49 5.59 -0.18 -5.99
C ASP A 49 4.53 0.89 -5.76
N LEU A 50 3.44 0.53 -5.07
CA LEU A 50 2.34 1.43 -4.75
C LEU A 50 2.27 1.67 -3.25
N SER A 51 2.20 2.93 -2.84
CA SER A 51 1.88 3.31 -1.45
C SER A 51 0.47 3.87 -1.38
N LEU A 52 -0.36 3.24 -0.55
CA LEU A 52 -1.73 3.62 -0.25
C LEU A 52 -1.80 4.17 1.18
N SER A 53 -2.29 5.40 1.33
CA SER A 53 -2.51 6.03 2.63
C SER A 53 -4.00 6.23 2.87
N ILE A 54 -4.53 5.59 3.90
CA ILE A 54 -5.97 5.51 4.20
C ILE A 54 -6.24 5.77 5.68
N SER A 55 -7.42 6.29 6.01
CA SER A 55 -7.87 6.51 7.39
C SER A 55 -9.28 5.95 7.61
N ALA A 56 -9.64 5.77 8.88
CA ALA A 56 -11.00 5.42 9.30
C ALA A 56 -11.96 6.63 9.35
N SER A 57 -11.44 7.84 9.15
CA SER A 57 -12.23 9.08 9.24
C SER A 57 -11.69 10.17 8.32
N GLU A 58 -12.61 10.95 7.75
CA GLU A 58 -12.34 12.15 6.94
C GLU A 58 -11.84 13.35 7.75
N LYS A 59 -11.86 13.25 9.09
CA LYS A 59 -11.47 14.35 9.98
C LYS A 59 -9.99 14.68 9.82
N VAL A 60 -9.69 15.98 9.86
CA VAL A 60 -8.31 16.48 9.92
C VAL A 60 -7.62 15.90 11.16
N GLY A 61 -6.44 15.31 10.95
CA GLY A 61 -5.66 14.69 12.02
C GLY A 61 -6.10 13.27 12.40
N ALA A 62 -6.99 12.64 11.62
CA ALA A 62 -7.25 11.20 11.77
C ALA A 62 -5.98 10.38 11.56
N ASP A 63 -5.87 9.26 12.29
CA ASP A 63 -4.75 8.34 12.13
C ASP A 63 -4.76 7.73 10.72
N VAL A 64 -3.61 7.83 10.05
CA VAL A 64 -3.42 7.35 8.68
C VAL A 64 -2.58 6.09 8.71
N VAL A 65 -3.13 5.01 8.17
CA VAL A 65 -2.36 3.80 7.89
C VAL A 65 -1.75 3.92 6.50
N ARG A 66 -0.48 3.56 6.39
CA ARG A 66 0.21 3.46 5.10
C ARG A 66 0.53 2.01 4.78
N ILE A 67 -0.03 1.52 3.68
CA ILE A 67 0.27 0.21 3.12
C ILE A 67 1.12 0.39 1.87
N ARG A 68 2.20 -0.38 1.76
CA ARG A 68 3.02 -0.46 0.56
C ARG A 68 2.81 -1.81 -0.10
N PHE A 69 2.42 -1.80 -1.37
CA PHE A 69 2.28 -2.96 -2.23
C PHE A 69 3.46 -3.01 -3.19
N ILE A 70 4.06 -4.19 -3.32
CA ILE A 70 5.34 -4.40 -4.02
C ILE A 70 5.10 -5.09 -5.35
N ASP A 71 5.78 -4.61 -6.39
CA ASP A 71 5.71 -5.14 -7.75
C ASP A 71 4.25 -5.23 -8.23
N ILE A 72 3.64 -4.06 -8.40
CA ILE A 72 2.26 -3.94 -8.82
C ILE A 72 2.11 -4.05 -10.34
N SER A 73 0.97 -4.59 -10.78
CA SER A 73 0.61 -4.63 -12.20
C SER A 73 -0.90 -4.48 -12.42
N GLN A 74 -1.29 -4.20 -13.67
CA GLN A 74 -2.68 -3.97 -14.10
C GLN A 74 -3.44 -2.95 -13.23
N PHE A 75 -2.74 -1.86 -12.87
CA PHE A 75 -3.33 -0.79 -12.08
C PHE A 75 -4.50 -0.14 -12.82
N THR A 76 -5.67 -0.16 -12.19
CA THR A 76 -6.88 0.49 -12.66
C THR A 76 -7.41 1.39 -11.56
N SER A 77 -7.67 2.66 -11.90
CA SER A 77 -8.32 3.62 -11.01
C SER A 77 -9.37 4.42 -11.77
N ARG A 78 -10.47 4.77 -11.11
CA ARG A 78 -11.51 5.65 -11.64
C ARG A 78 -12.16 6.44 -10.51
N ASP A 79 -12.76 7.57 -10.83
CA ASP A 79 -13.54 8.40 -9.90
C ASP A 79 -12.73 8.91 -8.68
N PHE A 80 -11.43 9.13 -8.86
CA PHE A 80 -10.55 9.73 -7.86
C PHE A 80 -10.59 11.26 -7.96
N GLY A 81 -10.59 11.95 -6.82
CA GLY A 81 -10.60 13.41 -6.75
C GLY A 81 -12.01 14.01 -6.68
N GLY A 82 -12.11 15.34 -6.84
CA GLY A 82 -13.38 16.08 -6.68
C GLY A 82 -13.87 16.22 -5.23
N GLY A 83 -13.11 15.72 -4.26
CA GLY A 83 -13.45 15.71 -2.84
C GLY A 83 -12.76 14.55 -2.13
N LEU A 84 -13.34 14.12 -1.02
CA LEU A 84 -12.94 12.90 -0.33
C LEU A 84 -13.30 11.69 -1.18
N THR A 85 -12.31 10.90 -1.58
CA THR A 85 -12.55 9.59 -2.21
C THR A 85 -12.65 8.52 -1.12
N GLN A 86 -13.74 7.77 -1.13
CA GLN A 86 -13.93 6.58 -0.28
C GLN A 86 -13.84 5.31 -1.14
N LEU A 87 -13.03 4.36 -0.69
CA LEU A 87 -12.82 3.04 -1.27
C LEU A 87 -13.55 2.02 -0.40
N MET A 88 -14.76 1.65 -0.79
CA MET A 88 -15.64 0.82 0.02
C MET A 88 -15.44 -0.66 -0.30
N HIS A 89 -15.56 -1.53 0.71
CA HIS A 89 -15.40 -2.98 0.55
C HIS A 89 -14.12 -3.40 -0.19
N MET A 90 -13.00 -2.73 0.12
CA MET A 90 -11.68 -3.16 -0.36
C MET A 90 -11.37 -4.56 0.15
N ASN A 91 -10.92 -5.41 -0.76
CA ASN A 91 -10.59 -6.79 -0.47
C ASN A 91 -9.32 -7.21 -1.22
N VAL A 92 -8.52 -8.04 -0.57
CA VAL A 92 -7.35 -8.69 -1.14
C VAL A 92 -7.60 -10.20 -1.18
N ASN A 93 -7.53 -10.75 -2.38
CA ASN A 93 -7.59 -12.18 -2.63
C ASN A 93 -6.21 -12.72 -2.98
N LYS A 94 -5.90 -13.92 -2.50
CA LYS A 94 -4.74 -14.69 -2.95
C LYS A 94 -5.07 -15.35 -4.29
N LEU A 95 -4.12 -15.32 -5.21
CA LEU A 95 -4.23 -16.01 -6.49
C LEU A 95 -3.70 -17.44 -6.35
N ASP A 96 -4.42 -18.41 -6.91
CA ASP A 96 -4.04 -19.84 -6.90
C ASP A 96 -3.12 -20.23 -8.08
N SER A 97 -2.48 -19.26 -8.75
CA SER A 97 -1.56 -19.51 -9.85
C SER A 97 -0.15 -19.80 -9.33
N GLY A 98 0.19 -21.09 -9.23
CA GLY A 98 1.46 -21.60 -8.67
C GLY A 98 2.78 -21.16 -9.33
N PHE A 99 2.76 -20.27 -10.33
CA PHE A 99 3.95 -19.78 -11.04
C PHE A 99 3.95 -18.29 -11.38
N ASP A 100 2.91 -17.53 -11.02
CA ASP A 100 2.92 -16.07 -11.25
C ASP A 100 3.68 -15.36 -10.13
N ARG A 101 4.48 -14.34 -10.50
CA ARG A 101 5.11 -13.43 -9.53
C ARG A 101 4.05 -12.66 -8.76
N MET A 102 2.89 -12.44 -9.40
CA MET A 102 1.70 -11.86 -8.77
C MET A 102 1.01 -12.90 -7.89
N ARG A 103 0.92 -12.58 -6.60
CA ARG A 103 0.36 -13.51 -5.60
C ARG A 103 -1.01 -13.07 -5.10
N TYR A 104 -1.32 -11.79 -5.28
CA TYR A 104 -2.49 -11.16 -4.70
C TYR A 104 -3.14 -10.20 -5.68
N GLN A 105 -4.44 -10.00 -5.51
CA GLN A 105 -5.20 -8.96 -6.17
C GLN A 105 -5.90 -8.12 -5.11
N LEU A 106 -5.74 -6.80 -5.15
CA LEU A 106 -6.60 -5.86 -4.44
C LEU A 106 -7.72 -5.41 -5.37
N SER A 107 -8.94 -5.36 -4.86
CA SER A 107 -10.10 -4.81 -5.57
C SER A 107 -11.06 -4.12 -4.62
N ASP A 108 -11.56 -2.94 -5.00
CA ASP A 108 -12.80 -2.36 -4.48
C ASP A 108 -13.98 -3.14 -5.10
N LEU A 109 -14.73 -3.84 -4.25
CA LEU A 109 -15.82 -4.72 -4.70
C LEU A 109 -17.17 -4.02 -4.86
N GLU A 110 -17.30 -2.77 -4.41
CA GLU A 110 -18.57 -2.03 -4.47
C GLU A 110 -18.65 -1.23 -5.76
N ASP A 111 -17.70 -0.31 -5.97
CA ASP A 111 -17.73 0.64 -7.08
C ASP A 111 -16.65 0.34 -8.13
N GLY A 112 -15.71 -0.56 -7.83
CA GLY A 112 -14.60 -0.87 -8.72
C GLY A 112 -13.64 0.30 -8.92
N LYS A 113 -13.52 1.20 -7.93
CA LYS A 113 -12.72 2.42 -8.04
C LYS A 113 -11.22 2.16 -8.13
N LEU A 114 -10.75 1.06 -7.53
CA LEU A 114 -9.34 0.70 -7.46
C LEU A 114 -9.17 -0.81 -7.61
N SER A 115 -8.27 -1.23 -8.51
CA SER A 115 -7.88 -2.63 -8.66
C SER A 115 -6.44 -2.75 -9.15
N PHE A 116 -5.69 -3.71 -8.63
CA PHE A 116 -4.34 -4.05 -9.11
C PHE A 116 -3.89 -5.41 -8.57
N TYR A 117 -2.92 -6.02 -9.25
CA TYR A 117 -2.18 -7.18 -8.75
C TYR A 117 -0.90 -6.76 -8.07
N PHE A 118 -0.40 -7.60 -7.15
CA PHE A 118 0.87 -7.37 -6.47
C PHE A 118 1.52 -8.66 -5.95
N SER A 119 2.82 -8.60 -5.69
CA SER A 119 3.62 -9.75 -5.23
C SER A 119 3.64 -9.90 -3.70
N SER A 120 3.73 -8.79 -2.97
CA SER A 120 3.84 -8.74 -1.51
C SER A 120 3.46 -7.36 -0.99
N PHE A 121 3.34 -7.21 0.32
CA PHE A 121 2.97 -5.95 0.96
C PHE A 121 3.67 -5.74 2.31
N SER A 122 3.63 -4.51 2.79
CA SER A 122 4.08 -4.14 4.14
C SER A 122 3.24 -2.97 4.67
N VAL A 123 3.08 -2.90 5.98
CA VAL A 123 2.37 -1.80 6.66
C VAL A 123 3.35 -1.03 7.53
N ALA A 124 3.27 0.30 7.51
CA ALA A 124 4.17 1.20 8.24
C ALA A 124 3.42 2.12 9.20
#